data_AF-V5GNJ6-F1
#
_entry.id   AF-V5GNJ6-F1
#
_cell.length_a   1.000
_cell.length_b   1.000
_cell.length_c   1.000
_cell.angle_alpha   90.00
_cell.angle_beta   90.00
_cell.angle_gamma   90.00
#
_symmetry.space_group_name_H-M   'P 1'
#
loop_
_entity.id
_entity.type
_entity.pdbx_description
1 polymer ?
#
loop_
_entity_poly.entity_id
_entity_poly.type
_entity_poly.pdbx_seq_one_letter_code
_entity_poly.pdbx_strand_id
1 'polypeptide(L)'
;SVYRALPMCTCGTYQSVTKMAVSLLILSILVTSVLSQSCNIRDTDEGSVCVCNAKYCDTVPDLDVSTGKYQVYSTSKAKLGFYSTTGSFVENTDGEESSIIIDQDTKHQSIIGFGGAFTDSTGINIKLLPEGAQKNLIESYFGSSGIAYSLCRVPIGGTDFSTRGYSYDDVEGDDTLEHFALQDDDFDFKIPFILQAKALRNDNIKLFASAWSAPTWMKTNNDWSGIGSLKEEYYQLWADYILRFFEEYDKQNISFWGMTTQNEPIDGYLPKFFSKINSMGWLPSQMNEWIGENLGPTIRNSAFSDLKIMLHDDNRITLPVLLLLLDNEKTMS
;
A
#
# COMPACT_ATOMS: atom_id res chain seq x y z
N SER A 1 -83.08 5.91 13.09
CA SER A 1 -84.15 5.69 14.07
C SER A 1 -83.55 4.95 15.26
N VAL A 2 -83.17 5.69 16.32
CA VAL A 2 -83.78 5.65 17.67
C VAL A 2 -83.26 4.49 18.56
N TYR A 3 -82.34 4.87 19.46
CA TYR A 3 -82.17 4.58 20.90
C TYR A 3 -82.38 3.17 21.53
N ARG A 4 -81.38 2.89 22.43
CA ARG A 4 -81.43 2.28 23.79
C ARG A 4 -81.59 0.76 23.96
N ALA A 5 -80.60 0.11 24.59
CA ALA A 5 -80.57 -0.14 26.04
C ALA A 5 -79.28 -0.88 26.51
N LEU A 6 -78.74 -0.43 27.65
CA LEU A 6 -77.89 -1.14 28.64
C LEU A 6 -78.77 -1.27 29.93
N PRO A 7 -78.42 -2.00 31.02
CA PRO A 7 -77.25 -2.86 31.31
C PRO A 7 -77.61 -4.22 31.99
N MET A 8 -76.62 -5.09 32.23
CA MET A 8 -76.50 -5.80 33.52
C MET A 8 -75.09 -6.40 33.68
N CYS A 9 -74.38 -5.91 34.69
CA CYS A 9 -73.16 -6.49 35.24
C CYS A 9 -73.50 -7.78 36.02
N THR A 10 -72.62 -8.79 35.98
CA THR A 10 -71.96 -9.32 37.19
C THR A 10 -70.79 -10.24 36.85
N CYS A 11 -69.62 -9.79 37.30
CA CYS A 11 -68.41 -10.48 37.74
C CYS A 11 -68.30 -12.02 37.67
N GLY A 12 -67.15 -12.51 37.19
CA GLY A 12 -66.72 -13.89 37.43
C GLY A 12 -65.46 -14.37 36.70
N THR A 13 -64.31 -13.72 36.93
CA THR A 13 -62.92 -14.24 36.84
C THR A 13 -62.41 -14.87 35.53
N TYR A 14 -61.67 -14.06 34.75
CA TYR A 14 -60.67 -14.47 33.77
C TYR A 14 -59.26 -14.33 34.38
N GLN A 15 -58.44 -15.38 34.33
CA GLN A 15 -56.98 -15.27 34.37
C GLN A 15 -56.46 -15.82 33.03
N SER A 16 -56.03 -14.93 32.15
CA SER A 16 -55.29 -15.25 30.93
C SER A 16 -54.01 -14.42 30.94
N VAL A 17 -52.88 -15.10 31.09
CA VAL A 17 -51.54 -14.51 31.03
C VAL A 17 -51.19 -14.28 29.57
N THR A 18 -51.14 -13.01 29.17
CA THR A 18 -50.64 -12.57 27.86
C THR A 18 -49.12 -12.73 27.81
N LYS A 19 -48.59 -13.61 26.95
CA LYS A 19 -47.16 -13.61 26.59
C LYS A 19 -46.95 -12.75 25.34
N MET A 20 -46.46 -11.53 25.52
CA MET A 20 -45.81 -10.79 24.43
C MET A 20 -44.41 -11.37 24.22
N ALA A 21 -44.15 -11.94 23.05
CA ALA A 21 -42.81 -12.33 22.62
C ALA A 21 -42.12 -11.11 21.97
N VAL A 22 -41.18 -10.50 22.69
CA VAL A 22 -40.23 -9.54 22.11
C VAL A 22 -39.08 -10.35 21.53
N SER A 23 -38.93 -10.35 20.21
CA SER A 23 -37.79 -10.98 19.54
C SER A 23 -36.58 -10.06 19.67
N LEU A 24 -35.65 -10.41 20.56
CA LEU A 24 -34.31 -9.82 20.63
C LEU A 24 -33.44 -10.44 19.54
N LEU A 25 -33.17 -9.67 18.48
CA LEU A 25 -32.13 -9.99 17.52
C LEU A 25 -30.77 -9.72 18.21
N ILE A 26 -30.15 -10.77 18.73
CA ILE A 26 -28.77 -10.69 19.23
C ILE A 26 -27.88 -10.76 18.00
N LEU A 27 -27.37 -9.60 17.57
CA LEU A 27 -26.27 -9.52 16.61
C LEU A 27 -25.02 -10.02 17.34
N SER A 28 -24.75 -11.32 17.26
CA SER A 28 -23.52 -11.91 17.79
C SER A 28 -22.35 -11.43 16.92
N ILE A 29 -21.71 -10.34 17.31
CA ILE A 29 -20.36 -10.03 16.86
C ILE A 29 -19.48 -11.12 17.45
N LEU A 30 -19.15 -12.13 16.65
CA LEU A 30 -18.14 -13.13 16.99
C LEU A 30 -16.79 -12.41 16.97
N VAL A 31 -16.40 -11.86 18.12
CA VAL A 31 -14.99 -11.51 18.36
C VAL A 31 -14.28 -12.82 18.65
N THR A 32 -13.79 -13.48 17.59
CA THR A 32 -12.85 -14.59 17.77
C THR A 32 -11.53 -14.00 18.24
N SER A 33 -11.25 -14.06 19.54
CA SER A 33 -9.90 -13.80 20.04
C SER A 33 -8.99 -14.94 19.55
N VAL A 34 -8.30 -14.71 18.45
CA VAL A 34 -7.32 -15.66 17.93
C VAL A 34 -6.13 -15.61 18.88
N LEU A 35 -5.97 -16.65 19.69
CA LEU A 35 -4.72 -16.88 20.43
C LEU A 35 -3.56 -16.81 19.43
N SER A 36 -2.56 -15.97 19.72
CA SER A 36 -1.41 -15.77 18.83
C SER A 36 -0.78 -17.11 18.47
N GLN A 37 -0.59 -17.33 17.16
CA GLN A 37 0.03 -18.54 16.63
C GLN A 37 1.54 -18.33 16.55
N SER A 38 2.32 -19.25 17.14
CA SER A 38 3.77 -19.18 17.16
C SER A 38 4.40 -19.52 15.80
N CYS A 39 5.58 -18.99 15.51
CA CYS A 39 6.36 -19.38 14.33
C CYS A 39 6.57 -20.91 14.24
N ASN A 40 6.19 -21.52 13.11
CA ASN A 40 6.53 -22.91 12.79
C ASN A 40 7.89 -22.94 12.08
N ILE A 41 8.96 -23.05 12.87
CA ILE A 41 10.33 -22.84 12.38
C ILE A 41 10.77 -23.99 11.46
N ARG A 42 11.40 -23.62 10.34
CA ARG A 42 12.19 -24.53 9.50
C ARG A 42 13.56 -23.93 9.23
N ASP A 43 14.60 -24.71 9.49
CA ASP A 43 15.97 -24.35 9.16
C ASP A 43 16.26 -24.59 7.67
N THR A 44 17.04 -23.70 7.08
CA THR A 44 17.54 -23.75 5.70
C THR A 44 19.04 -23.42 5.70
N ASP A 45 19.71 -23.65 4.57
CA ASP A 45 21.14 -23.34 4.42
C ASP A 45 21.44 -21.83 4.60
N GLU A 46 20.44 -20.97 4.40
CA GLU A 46 20.55 -19.50 4.48
C GLU A 46 20.03 -18.93 5.81
N GLY A 47 19.55 -19.79 6.71
CA GLY A 47 18.95 -19.40 7.98
C GLY A 47 17.60 -20.05 8.23
N SER A 48 16.90 -19.63 9.27
CA SER A 48 15.60 -20.22 9.66
C SER A 48 14.45 -19.34 9.16
N VAL A 49 13.27 -19.94 8.91
CA VAL A 49 12.05 -19.24 8.48
C VAL A 49 10.81 -19.75 9.23
N CYS A 50 9.75 -18.95 9.28
CA CYS A 50 8.43 -19.37 9.75
C CYS A 50 7.62 -19.93 8.57
N VAL A 51 7.20 -21.19 8.67
CA VAL A 51 6.50 -21.89 7.59
C VAL A 51 4.99 -21.72 7.72
N CYS A 52 4.40 -21.05 6.73
CA CYS A 52 2.95 -20.94 6.57
C CYS A 52 2.43 -21.85 5.45
N ASN A 53 1.15 -22.20 5.52
CA ASN A 53 0.41 -22.93 4.50
C ASN A 53 -1.07 -22.54 4.52
N ALA A 54 -1.91 -23.28 3.80
CA ALA A 54 -3.34 -22.94 3.68
C ALA A 54 -4.16 -23.06 4.97
N LYS A 55 -3.64 -23.74 5.99
CA LYS A 55 -4.33 -24.01 7.26
C LYS A 55 -3.64 -23.38 8.47
N TYR A 56 -2.43 -22.85 8.30
CA TYR A 56 -1.60 -22.37 9.38
C TYR A 56 -0.70 -21.22 8.95
N CYS A 57 -0.61 -20.18 9.77
CA CYS A 57 0.44 -19.17 9.69
C CYS A 57 0.59 -18.52 11.07
N ASP A 58 1.81 -18.14 11.43
CA ASP A 58 2.04 -17.42 12.68
C ASP A 58 1.46 -16.01 12.65
N THR A 59 1.11 -15.50 13.83
CA THR A 59 0.46 -14.20 14.00
C THR A 59 1.19 -13.36 15.02
N VAL A 60 1.08 -12.04 14.90
CA VAL A 60 1.57 -11.08 15.88
C VAL A 60 0.63 -11.08 17.09
N PRO A 61 1.14 -11.22 18.33
CA PRO A 61 0.30 -11.08 19.51
C PRO A 61 -0.39 -9.72 19.59
N ASP A 62 -1.63 -9.69 20.07
CA ASP A 62 -2.36 -8.44 20.27
C ASP A 62 -1.65 -7.53 21.29
N LEU A 63 -1.80 -6.22 21.07
CA LEU A 63 -1.30 -5.21 21.99
C LEU A 63 -2.14 -5.20 23.27
N ASP A 64 -1.51 -5.53 24.40
CA ASP A 64 -2.10 -5.47 25.75
C ASP A 64 -1.34 -4.44 26.59
N VAL A 65 -1.79 -3.18 26.51
CA VAL A 65 -1.18 -2.05 27.23
C VAL A 65 -2.20 -1.33 28.13
N SER A 66 -2.30 -1.79 29.37
CA SER A 66 -2.98 -1.03 30.44
C SER A 66 -2.06 0.06 31.02
N THR A 67 -2.62 1.13 31.58
CA THR A 67 -1.86 2.19 32.28
C THR A 67 -0.83 1.61 33.25
N GLY A 68 0.41 2.09 33.20
CA GLY A 68 1.51 1.61 34.04
C GLY A 68 2.19 0.32 33.58
N LYS A 69 1.78 -0.25 32.43
CA LYS A 69 2.44 -1.41 31.82
C LYS A 69 3.08 -1.08 30.49
N TYR A 70 4.04 -1.91 30.12
CA TYR A 70 4.63 -1.93 28.78
C TYR A 70 4.60 -3.35 28.21
N GLN A 71 4.66 -3.44 26.89
CA GLN A 71 4.76 -4.70 26.17
C GLN A 71 5.96 -4.63 25.22
N VAL A 72 6.76 -5.69 25.19
CA VAL A 72 7.95 -5.82 24.35
C VAL A 72 7.71 -6.94 23.36
N TYR A 73 7.84 -6.63 22.08
CA TYR A 73 7.92 -7.61 21.01
C TYR A 73 9.39 -7.87 20.69
N SER A 74 9.78 -9.14 20.64
CA SER A 74 11.17 -9.56 20.42
C SER A 74 11.26 -10.65 19.37
N THR A 75 12.29 -10.53 18.55
CA THR A 75 12.69 -11.51 17.55
C THR A 75 14.22 -11.62 17.58
N SER A 76 14.75 -12.83 17.45
CA SER A 76 16.19 -13.08 17.46
C SER A 76 16.56 -14.23 16.53
N LYS A 77 17.84 -14.36 16.20
CA LYS A 77 18.33 -15.50 15.40
C LYS A 77 17.99 -16.86 16.02
N ALA A 78 17.94 -16.95 17.35
CA ALA A 78 17.60 -18.18 18.07
C ALA A 78 16.09 -18.40 18.23
N LYS A 79 15.27 -17.37 18.01
CA LYS A 79 13.83 -17.38 18.28
C LYS A 79 13.11 -16.49 17.27
N LEU A 80 12.65 -17.11 16.18
CA LEU A 80 11.90 -16.43 15.12
C LEU A 80 10.42 -16.24 15.45
N GLY A 81 9.81 -15.23 14.82
CA GLY A 81 8.45 -14.77 15.11
C GLY A 81 8.43 -13.63 16.13
N PHE A 82 7.22 -13.17 16.44
CA PHE A 82 6.99 -12.03 17.34
C PHE A 82 6.65 -12.51 18.74
N TYR A 83 7.66 -12.65 19.61
CA TYR A 83 7.42 -13.03 21.01
C TYR A 83 7.14 -11.80 21.83
N SER A 84 6.02 -11.85 22.55
CA SER A 84 5.59 -10.75 23.39
C SER A 84 5.78 -11.06 24.87
N THR A 85 6.30 -10.09 25.61
CA THR A 85 6.37 -10.10 27.08
C THR A 85 5.86 -8.77 27.62
N THR A 86 5.09 -8.82 28.71
CA THR A 86 4.59 -7.62 29.39
C THR A 86 5.37 -7.34 30.67
N GLY A 87 5.58 -6.07 30.99
CA GLY A 87 6.14 -5.63 32.26
C GLY A 87 5.40 -4.42 32.83
N SER A 88 5.86 -3.93 33.97
CA SER A 88 5.30 -2.75 34.65
C SER A 88 6.37 -1.70 34.82
N PHE A 89 5.97 -0.43 34.66
CA PHE A 89 6.84 0.70 34.97
C PHE A 89 7.08 0.77 36.48
N VAL A 90 8.30 1.14 36.86
CA VAL A 90 8.71 1.34 38.25
C VAL A 90 9.16 2.78 38.45
N GLU A 91 8.95 3.33 39.65
CA GLU A 91 9.28 4.74 39.95
C GLU A 91 10.78 4.99 40.18
N ASN A 92 11.56 3.95 40.51
CA ASN A 92 12.98 4.09 40.80
C ASN A 92 13.80 3.04 40.04
N THR A 93 14.88 3.49 39.39
CA THR A 93 15.83 2.69 38.62
C THR A 93 17.25 2.78 39.17
N ASP A 94 17.42 3.10 40.46
CA ASP A 94 18.74 3.17 41.12
C ASP A 94 19.54 1.87 40.93
N GLY A 95 20.73 1.97 40.34
CA GLY A 95 21.67 0.86 40.18
C GLY A 95 21.79 0.26 38.78
N GLU A 96 21.11 0.81 37.77
CA GLU A 96 21.24 0.35 36.38
C GLU A 96 22.53 0.82 35.70
N GLU A 97 23.26 -0.10 35.05
CA GLU A 97 24.54 0.19 34.36
C GLU A 97 24.35 0.93 33.01
N SER A 98 23.14 0.94 32.46
CA SER A 98 22.83 1.56 31.16
C SER A 98 21.39 2.07 31.13
N SER A 99 21.19 3.29 30.65
CA SER A 99 19.87 3.92 30.56
C SER A 99 19.64 4.58 29.20
N ILE A 100 18.38 4.53 28.75
CA ILE A 100 17.87 5.26 27.59
C ILE A 100 16.80 6.20 28.11
N ILE A 101 16.98 7.50 27.86
CA ILE A 101 16.05 8.55 28.31
C ILE A 101 15.27 9.06 27.10
N ILE A 102 13.95 9.04 27.19
CA ILE A 102 13.06 9.55 26.14
C ILE A 102 12.66 10.98 26.50
N ASP A 103 13.10 11.94 25.69
CA ASP A 103 12.61 13.32 25.74
C ASP A 103 11.36 13.47 24.87
N GLN A 104 10.21 13.76 25.49
CA GLN A 104 8.93 13.91 24.80
C GLN A 104 8.71 15.32 24.22
N ASP A 105 9.51 16.31 24.64
CA ASP A 105 9.40 17.69 24.17
C ASP A 105 10.16 17.90 22.84
N THR A 106 11.21 17.10 22.60
CA THR A 106 11.94 17.09 21.33
C THR A 106 11.23 16.23 20.29
N LYS A 107 10.59 16.87 19.30
CA LYS A 107 9.89 16.21 18.19
C LYS A 107 10.69 16.23 16.89
N HIS A 108 10.57 15.17 16.11
CA HIS A 108 11.16 15.05 14.76
C HIS A 108 10.06 14.87 13.70
N GLN A 109 10.33 14.10 12.63
CA GLN A 109 9.38 13.85 11.56
C GLN A 109 8.18 13.00 12.00
N SER A 110 7.05 13.19 11.34
CA SER A 110 5.93 12.25 11.41
C SER A 110 6.20 11.03 10.54
N ILE A 111 5.81 9.84 11.00
CA ILE A 111 5.96 8.60 10.23
C ILE A 111 4.76 8.41 9.31
N ILE A 112 5.02 8.33 8.00
CA ILE A 112 3.96 8.20 6.99
C ILE A 112 3.37 6.78 6.97
N GLY A 113 4.24 5.77 7.10
CA GLY A 113 3.89 4.35 7.15
C GLY A 113 5.08 3.45 6.80
N PHE A 114 4.84 2.14 6.80
CA PHE A 114 5.78 1.11 6.38
C PHE A 114 5.06 0.10 5.48
N GLY A 115 5.77 -0.50 4.52
CA GLY A 115 5.21 -1.60 3.76
C GLY A 115 6.09 -2.08 2.61
N GLY A 116 5.45 -2.51 1.51
CA GLY A 116 6.10 -3.16 0.37
C GLY A 116 5.51 -2.74 -0.97
N ALA A 117 5.85 -3.46 -2.04
CA ALA A 117 5.43 -3.16 -3.40
C ALA A 117 4.49 -4.22 -3.99
N PHE A 118 3.42 -3.78 -4.62
CA PHE A 118 2.52 -4.60 -5.43
C PHE A 118 3.08 -4.69 -6.86
N THR A 119 4.21 -5.39 -7.02
CA THR A 119 4.77 -5.72 -8.35
C THR A 119 4.03 -6.89 -8.98
N ASP A 120 4.19 -7.08 -10.29
CA ASP A 120 3.61 -8.23 -11.00
C ASP A 120 4.12 -9.54 -10.39
N SER A 121 5.43 -9.63 -10.12
CA SER A 121 6.01 -10.80 -9.43
C SER A 121 5.39 -11.07 -8.07
N THR A 122 5.07 -10.05 -7.26
CA THR A 122 4.36 -10.25 -5.99
C THR A 122 3.02 -10.92 -6.24
N GLY A 123 2.20 -10.38 -7.15
CA GLY A 123 0.88 -10.95 -7.42
C GLY A 123 0.92 -12.32 -8.09
N ILE A 124 1.86 -12.57 -9.00
CA ILE A 124 2.10 -13.89 -9.61
C ILE A 124 2.40 -14.93 -8.51
N ASN A 125 3.33 -14.63 -7.61
CA ASN A 125 3.72 -15.56 -6.54
C ASN A 125 2.56 -15.82 -5.56
N ILE A 126 1.78 -14.80 -5.21
CA ILE A 126 0.61 -14.98 -4.35
C ILE A 126 -0.43 -15.85 -5.08
N LYS A 127 -0.75 -15.57 -6.34
CA LYS A 127 -1.77 -16.30 -7.12
C LYS A 127 -1.43 -17.80 -7.30
N LEU A 128 -0.15 -18.16 -7.27
CA LEU A 128 0.30 -19.57 -7.32
C LEU A 128 0.01 -20.36 -6.03
N LEU A 129 -0.23 -19.68 -4.90
CA LEU A 129 -0.53 -20.35 -3.64
C LEU A 129 -1.98 -20.87 -3.62
N PRO A 130 -2.28 -21.93 -2.85
CA PRO A 130 -3.66 -22.29 -2.54
C PRO A 130 -4.39 -21.13 -1.84
N GLU A 131 -5.70 -20.98 -2.06
CA GLU A 131 -6.51 -19.84 -1.57
C GLU A 131 -6.31 -19.55 -0.06
N GLY A 132 -6.29 -20.58 0.78
CA GLY A 132 -6.06 -20.39 2.22
C GLY A 132 -4.69 -19.81 2.55
N ALA A 133 -3.66 -20.13 1.75
CA ALA A 133 -2.32 -19.62 1.95
C ALA A 133 -2.20 -18.18 1.43
N GLN A 134 -2.92 -17.83 0.36
CA GLN A 134 -3.06 -16.44 -0.10
C GLN A 134 -3.66 -15.57 1.01
N LYS A 135 -4.77 -16.01 1.60
CA LYS A 135 -5.44 -15.30 2.71
C LYS A 135 -4.50 -15.11 3.90
N ASN A 136 -3.80 -16.17 4.31
CA ASN A 136 -2.83 -16.09 5.40
C ASN A 136 -1.71 -15.09 5.10
N LEU A 137 -1.16 -15.10 3.88
CA LEU A 137 -0.08 -14.17 3.49
C LEU A 137 -0.55 -12.72 3.50
N ILE A 138 -1.72 -12.44 2.94
CA ILE A 138 -2.29 -11.08 2.91
C ILE A 138 -2.65 -10.61 4.34
N GLU A 139 -3.19 -11.50 5.17
CA GLU A 139 -3.43 -11.25 6.60
C GLU A 139 -2.12 -10.97 7.36
N SER A 140 -1.05 -11.71 7.11
CA SER A 140 0.25 -11.47 7.76
C SER A 140 0.81 -10.08 7.46
N TYR A 141 0.62 -9.55 6.25
CA TYR A 141 1.10 -8.20 5.91
C TYR A 141 0.14 -7.10 6.32
N PHE A 142 -1.16 -7.26 6.09
CA PHE A 142 -2.14 -6.17 6.18
C PHE A 142 -3.17 -6.37 7.29
N GLY A 143 -3.37 -7.59 7.76
CA GLY A 143 -4.35 -7.92 8.77
C GLY A 143 -4.01 -7.40 10.16
N SER A 144 -5.01 -7.36 11.04
CA SER A 144 -4.82 -6.99 12.45
C SER A 144 -4.02 -8.02 13.22
N SER A 145 -4.00 -9.28 12.76
CA SER A 145 -3.18 -10.35 13.34
C SER A 145 -1.76 -10.41 12.74
N GLY A 146 -1.45 -9.49 11.82
CA GLY A 146 -0.16 -9.39 11.13
C GLY A 146 0.64 -8.15 11.54
N ILE A 147 1.52 -7.70 10.63
CA ILE A 147 2.39 -6.53 10.85
C ILE A 147 1.79 -5.21 10.35
N ALA A 148 0.55 -5.23 9.86
CA ALA A 148 -0.25 -4.06 9.51
C ALA A 148 0.49 -3.01 8.65
N TYR A 149 1.00 -3.42 7.49
CA TYR A 149 1.53 -2.53 6.44
C TYR A 149 0.53 -1.44 6.05
N SER A 150 1.03 -0.20 5.97
CA SER A 150 0.24 1.03 5.82
C SER A 150 0.72 1.97 4.72
N LEU A 151 1.87 1.69 4.10
CA LEU A 151 2.40 2.43 2.95
C LEU A 151 2.87 1.43 1.90
N CYS A 152 2.31 1.47 0.70
CA CYS A 152 2.67 0.52 -0.36
C CYS A 152 2.92 1.20 -1.70
N ARG A 153 3.84 0.62 -2.46
CA ARG A 153 4.22 1.09 -3.80
C ARG A 153 3.49 0.30 -4.88
N VAL A 154 3.04 0.95 -5.94
CA VAL A 154 2.43 0.31 -7.12
C VAL A 154 3.18 0.78 -8.37
N PRO A 155 3.81 -0.12 -9.14
CA PRO A 155 4.39 0.25 -10.42
C PRO A 155 3.35 0.78 -11.41
N ILE A 156 3.75 1.75 -12.23
CA ILE A 156 3.00 2.18 -13.42
C ILE A 156 3.61 1.44 -14.61
N GLY A 157 2.87 0.51 -15.20
CA GLY A 157 3.38 -0.39 -16.24
C GLY A 157 4.35 -1.45 -15.71
N GLY A 158 5.14 -2.03 -16.62
CA GLY A 158 6.06 -3.12 -16.31
C GLY A 158 7.39 -2.69 -15.70
N THR A 159 7.99 -3.58 -14.91
CA THR A 159 9.29 -3.40 -14.24
C THR A 159 10.24 -4.57 -14.53
N ASP A 160 11.41 -4.58 -13.89
CA ASP A 160 12.28 -5.76 -13.79
C ASP A 160 11.64 -6.96 -13.06
N PHE A 161 10.63 -6.71 -12.22
CA PHE A 161 9.79 -7.71 -11.56
C PHE A 161 8.50 -8.01 -12.36
N SER A 162 8.53 -7.76 -13.67
CA SER A 162 7.50 -8.17 -14.62
C SER A 162 8.05 -9.25 -15.56
N THR A 163 7.17 -10.05 -16.17
CA THR A 163 7.58 -11.12 -17.09
C THR A 163 7.92 -10.61 -18.50
N ARG A 164 7.59 -9.35 -18.79
CA ARG A 164 7.81 -8.64 -20.06
C ARG A 164 7.98 -7.14 -19.81
N GLY A 165 8.60 -6.45 -20.76
CA GLY A 165 8.49 -4.98 -20.85
C GLY A 165 7.14 -4.62 -21.46
N TYR A 166 6.43 -3.68 -20.82
CA TYR A 166 5.15 -3.18 -21.31
C TYR A 166 4.82 -1.82 -20.72
N SER A 167 3.99 -1.08 -21.43
CA SER A 167 3.30 0.11 -20.92
C SER A 167 1.79 -0.06 -21.08
N TYR A 168 1.05 1.00 -20.78
CA TYR A 168 -0.39 1.07 -21.02
C TYR A 168 -0.72 1.57 -22.42
N ASP A 169 0.26 2.03 -23.21
CA ASP A 169 0.03 2.59 -24.54
C ASP A 169 1.16 2.22 -25.51
N ASP A 170 1.23 0.93 -25.87
CA ASP A 170 2.29 0.40 -26.73
C ASP A 170 1.97 0.53 -28.25
N VAL A 171 0.87 1.21 -28.62
CA VAL A 171 0.55 1.52 -30.02
C VAL A 171 1.40 2.70 -30.48
N GLU A 172 2.30 2.49 -31.44
CA GLU A 172 3.22 3.52 -31.90
C GLU A 172 2.50 4.71 -32.51
N GLY A 173 2.82 5.91 -32.02
CA GLY A 173 2.30 7.17 -32.55
C GLY A 173 0.90 7.53 -32.05
N ASP A 174 0.42 6.91 -30.97
CA ASP A 174 -0.82 7.33 -30.31
C ASP A 174 -0.64 8.62 -29.51
N ASP A 175 -0.68 9.75 -30.21
CA ASP A 175 -0.56 11.09 -29.62
C ASP A 175 -1.79 11.54 -28.82
N THR A 176 -2.82 10.69 -28.73
CA THR A 176 -4.09 10.99 -28.04
C THR A 176 -4.40 10.07 -26.86
N LEU A 177 -3.57 9.04 -26.61
CA LEU A 177 -3.80 7.98 -25.64
C LEU A 177 -5.12 7.21 -25.88
N GLU A 178 -5.56 7.09 -27.15
CA GLU A 178 -6.79 6.38 -27.51
C GLU A 178 -6.72 4.88 -27.16
N HIS A 179 -5.52 4.30 -27.25
CA HIS A 179 -5.23 2.89 -26.98
C HIS A 179 -4.72 2.67 -25.55
N PHE A 180 -4.70 3.69 -24.70
CA PHE A 180 -4.34 3.53 -23.30
C PHE A 180 -5.25 2.51 -22.62
N ALA A 181 -4.66 1.42 -22.12
CA ALA A 181 -5.36 0.41 -21.36
C ALA A 181 -4.48 -0.19 -20.26
N LEU A 182 -5.05 -0.32 -19.06
CA LEU A 182 -4.52 -1.21 -18.03
C LEU A 182 -4.41 -2.62 -18.61
N GLN A 183 -3.37 -3.35 -18.20
CA GLN A 183 -3.04 -4.64 -18.76
C GLN A 183 -3.61 -5.77 -17.89
N ASP A 184 -3.60 -6.99 -18.44
CA ASP A 184 -3.96 -8.20 -17.68
C ASP A 184 -3.15 -8.29 -16.39
N ASP A 185 -1.86 -7.91 -16.41
CA ASP A 185 -1.00 -7.85 -15.23
C ASP A 185 -1.60 -7.01 -14.08
N ASP A 186 -2.26 -5.88 -14.37
CA ASP A 186 -2.93 -5.07 -13.35
C ASP A 186 -4.15 -5.78 -12.78
N PHE A 187 -5.00 -6.32 -13.65
CA PHE A 187 -6.27 -6.96 -13.26
C PHE A 187 -6.07 -8.31 -12.57
N ASP A 188 -5.02 -9.05 -12.94
CA ASP A 188 -4.75 -10.39 -12.41
C ASP A 188 -3.88 -10.38 -11.17
N PHE A 189 -2.98 -9.40 -11.03
CA PHE A 189 -1.92 -9.42 -10.02
C PHE A 189 -1.91 -8.21 -9.10
N LYS A 190 -2.21 -7.00 -9.57
CA LYS A 190 -2.06 -5.80 -8.73
C LYS A 190 -3.37 -5.42 -8.04
N ILE A 191 -4.39 -5.13 -8.83
CA ILE A 191 -5.69 -4.62 -8.36
C ILE A 191 -6.34 -5.55 -7.32
N PRO A 192 -6.44 -6.90 -7.54
CA PRO A 192 -7.12 -7.77 -6.58
C PRO A 192 -6.45 -7.79 -5.20
N PHE A 193 -5.12 -7.79 -5.13
CA PHE A 193 -4.41 -7.83 -3.85
C PHE A 193 -4.34 -6.44 -3.18
N ILE A 194 -4.32 -5.36 -3.95
CA ILE A 194 -4.50 -4.00 -3.41
C ILE A 194 -5.88 -3.89 -2.73
N LEU A 195 -6.95 -4.34 -3.39
CA LEU A 195 -8.31 -4.27 -2.82
C LEU A 195 -8.45 -5.12 -1.56
N GLN A 196 -7.84 -6.31 -1.52
CA GLN A 196 -7.81 -7.14 -0.31
C GLN A 196 -7.06 -6.45 0.85
N ALA A 197 -5.90 -5.86 0.56
CA ALA A 197 -5.13 -5.09 1.54
C ALA A 197 -5.93 -3.88 2.06
N LYS A 198 -6.57 -3.11 1.17
CA LYS A 198 -7.45 -1.99 1.53
C LYS A 198 -8.60 -2.43 2.44
N ALA A 199 -9.25 -3.55 2.13
CA ALA A 199 -10.32 -4.11 2.95
C ALA A 199 -9.84 -4.46 4.37
N LEU A 200 -8.70 -5.14 4.51
CA LEU A 200 -8.12 -5.47 5.82
C LEU A 200 -7.70 -4.23 6.61
N ARG A 201 -7.32 -3.14 5.93
CA ARG A 201 -6.95 -1.88 6.57
C ARG A 201 -8.10 -0.93 6.82
N ASN A 202 -9.33 -1.28 6.46
CA ASN A 202 -10.47 -0.35 6.45
C ASN A 202 -10.10 0.96 5.73
N ASP A 203 -9.51 0.83 4.53
CA ASP A 203 -8.98 1.91 3.69
C ASP A 203 -7.84 2.76 4.31
N ASN A 204 -7.33 2.41 5.49
CA ASN A 204 -6.18 3.07 6.11
C ASN A 204 -4.83 2.55 5.58
N ILE A 205 -4.65 2.66 4.26
CA ILE A 205 -3.41 2.36 3.55
C ILE A 205 -3.11 3.47 2.56
N LYS A 206 -1.87 3.96 2.55
CA LYS A 206 -1.38 4.93 1.57
C LYS A 206 -0.72 4.18 0.43
N LEU A 207 -1.17 4.47 -0.79
CA LEU A 207 -0.53 3.97 -1.99
C LEU A 207 0.28 5.07 -2.66
N PHE A 208 1.46 4.75 -3.17
CA PHE A 208 2.15 5.64 -4.09
C PHE A 208 2.59 4.90 -5.35
N ALA A 209 2.64 5.61 -6.46
CA ALA A 209 2.96 5.04 -7.77
C ALA A 209 4.30 5.53 -8.32
N SER A 210 4.96 4.68 -9.11
CA SER A 210 6.23 5.01 -9.75
C SER A 210 6.32 4.33 -11.12
N ALA A 211 6.72 5.06 -12.15
CA ALA A 211 6.95 4.51 -13.49
C ALA A 211 8.41 4.11 -13.68
N TRP A 212 8.66 2.98 -14.35
CA TRP A 212 10.02 2.57 -14.76
C TRP A 212 10.38 3.12 -16.14
N SER A 213 9.40 3.22 -17.04
CA SER A 213 9.62 3.68 -18.41
C SER A 213 8.33 4.21 -19.02
N ALA A 214 8.44 5.20 -19.89
CA ALA A 214 7.42 5.52 -20.88
C ALA A 214 7.32 4.41 -21.96
N PRO A 215 6.24 4.40 -22.77
CA PRO A 215 6.18 3.57 -23.98
C PRO A 215 7.44 3.72 -24.83
N THR A 216 7.89 2.63 -25.47
CA THR A 216 9.19 2.64 -26.17
C THR A 216 9.24 3.69 -27.27
N TRP A 217 8.16 3.87 -28.02
CA TRP A 217 8.10 4.85 -29.11
C TRP A 217 8.24 6.32 -28.64
N MET A 218 8.01 6.60 -27.35
CA MET A 218 8.24 7.90 -26.73
C MET A 218 9.72 8.15 -26.35
N LYS A 219 10.59 7.14 -26.42
CA LYS A 219 11.96 7.20 -25.92
C LYS A 219 13.00 7.35 -27.03
N THR A 220 14.09 8.05 -26.74
CA THR A 220 15.17 8.32 -27.70
C THR A 220 15.83 7.06 -28.26
N ASN A 221 15.76 5.93 -27.56
CA ASN A 221 16.34 4.65 -27.96
C ASN A 221 15.31 3.63 -28.50
N ASN A 222 14.01 3.94 -28.44
CA ASN A 222 12.92 3.03 -28.80
C ASN A 222 13.01 1.64 -28.12
N ASP A 223 13.50 1.57 -26.88
CA ASP A 223 13.73 0.31 -26.15
C ASP A 223 13.35 0.46 -24.68
N TRP A 224 13.01 -0.64 -24.01
CA TRP A 224 12.66 -0.66 -22.59
C TRP A 224 13.87 -0.34 -21.70
N SER A 225 15.06 -0.78 -22.10
CA SER A 225 16.28 -0.72 -21.30
C SER A 225 17.46 -0.11 -22.06
N GLY A 226 18.48 0.30 -21.31
CA GLY A 226 19.68 0.94 -21.84
C GLY A 226 19.55 2.46 -21.94
N ILE A 227 20.58 3.09 -22.51
CA ILE A 227 20.69 4.55 -22.59
C ILE A 227 19.52 5.11 -23.40
N GLY A 228 18.60 5.80 -22.74
CA GLY A 228 17.40 6.36 -23.35
C GLY A 228 16.65 7.26 -22.37
N SER A 229 16.21 8.40 -22.88
CA SER A 229 15.40 9.40 -22.18
C SER A 229 14.07 9.59 -22.90
N LEU A 230 13.13 10.29 -22.27
CA LEU A 230 11.92 10.76 -22.95
C LEU A 230 12.31 11.76 -24.06
N LYS A 231 11.66 11.69 -25.22
CA LYS A 231 11.80 12.74 -26.25
C LYS A 231 11.00 13.97 -25.84
N GLU A 232 11.55 15.16 -26.09
CA GLU A 232 10.97 16.44 -25.65
C GLU A 232 9.55 16.65 -26.21
N GLU A 233 9.29 16.20 -27.45
CA GLU A 233 7.96 16.29 -28.06
C GLU A 233 6.86 15.52 -27.30
N TYR A 234 7.22 14.59 -26.41
CA TYR A 234 6.29 13.77 -25.64
C TYR A 234 6.17 14.16 -24.17
N TYR A 235 6.74 15.28 -23.74
CA TYR A 235 6.69 15.70 -22.33
C TYR A 235 5.26 15.89 -21.81
N GLN A 236 4.40 16.57 -22.58
CA GLN A 236 2.99 16.73 -22.22
C GLN A 236 2.25 15.39 -22.25
N LEU A 237 2.42 14.62 -23.33
CA LEU A 237 1.77 13.34 -23.49
C LEU A 237 2.13 12.35 -22.37
N TRP A 238 3.37 12.39 -21.88
CA TRP A 238 3.79 11.61 -20.74
C TRP A 238 3.15 12.06 -19.43
N ALA A 239 2.94 13.37 -19.22
CA ALA A 239 2.17 13.86 -18.08
C ALA A 239 0.70 13.41 -18.15
N ASP A 240 0.10 13.44 -19.34
CA ASP A 240 -1.27 12.97 -19.58
C ASP A 240 -1.40 11.46 -19.36
N TYR A 241 -0.41 10.68 -19.80
CA TYR A 241 -0.34 9.23 -19.54
C TYR A 241 -0.32 8.92 -18.04
N ILE A 242 0.48 9.67 -17.26
CA ILE A 242 0.55 9.50 -15.81
C ILE A 242 -0.77 9.87 -15.15
N LEU A 243 -1.41 10.97 -15.55
CA LEU A 243 -2.75 11.32 -15.08
C LEU A 243 -3.76 10.22 -15.40
N ARG A 244 -3.72 9.69 -16.63
CA ARG A 244 -4.62 8.62 -17.09
C ARG A 244 -4.50 7.35 -16.26
N PHE A 245 -3.30 6.99 -15.81
CA PHE A 245 -3.12 5.88 -14.86
C PHE A 245 -3.93 6.09 -13.57
N PHE A 246 -3.87 7.29 -12.96
CA PHE A 246 -4.63 7.57 -11.75
C PHE A 246 -6.15 7.56 -12.00
N GLU A 247 -6.60 8.07 -13.14
CA GLU A 247 -8.01 7.98 -13.55
C GLU A 247 -8.49 6.54 -13.69
N GLU A 248 -7.72 5.67 -14.35
CA GLU A 248 -8.11 4.27 -14.56
C GLU A 248 -8.11 3.48 -13.24
N TYR A 249 -7.15 3.72 -12.34
CA TYR A 249 -7.15 3.08 -11.02
C TYR A 249 -8.26 3.61 -10.09
N ASP A 250 -8.63 4.89 -10.21
CA ASP A 250 -9.75 5.47 -9.46
C ASP A 250 -11.08 4.79 -9.84
N LYS A 251 -11.28 4.46 -11.13
CA LYS A 251 -12.43 3.64 -11.59
C LYS A 251 -12.47 2.25 -10.96
N GLN A 252 -11.34 1.73 -10.48
CA GLN A 252 -11.24 0.46 -9.75
C GLN A 252 -11.39 0.64 -8.23
N ASN A 253 -11.78 1.83 -7.75
CA ASN A 253 -11.84 2.23 -6.35
C ASN A 253 -10.47 2.23 -5.64
N ILE A 254 -9.40 2.52 -6.38
CA ILE A 254 -8.04 2.61 -5.85
C ILE A 254 -7.51 4.03 -6.00
N SER A 255 -7.45 4.74 -4.88
CA SER A 255 -6.87 6.07 -4.78
C SER A 255 -5.42 6.03 -4.29
N PHE A 256 -4.65 7.05 -4.69
CA PHE A 256 -3.24 7.18 -4.36
C PHE A 256 -2.98 8.38 -3.45
N TRP A 257 -2.08 8.18 -2.48
CA TRP A 257 -1.55 9.24 -1.64
C TRP A 257 -0.49 10.06 -2.37
N GLY A 258 0.31 9.44 -3.24
CA GLY A 258 1.35 10.14 -3.98
C GLY A 258 1.91 9.36 -5.16
N MET A 259 2.96 9.92 -5.75
CA MET A 259 3.72 9.34 -6.83
C MET A 259 5.18 9.77 -6.76
N THR A 260 6.06 9.08 -7.45
CA THR A 260 7.41 9.55 -7.74
C THR A 260 7.51 10.00 -9.19
N THR A 261 8.44 10.90 -9.49
CA THR A 261 8.60 11.45 -10.85
C THR A 261 9.11 10.42 -11.85
N GLN A 262 9.97 9.51 -11.40
CA GLN A 262 10.53 8.41 -12.19
C GLN A 262 11.26 7.44 -11.24
N ASN A 263 11.11 6.12 -11.40
CA ASN A 263 11.98 5.15 -10.72
C ASN A 263 13.42 5.27 -11.26
N GLU A 264 14.38 5.51 -10.37
CA GLU A 264 15.84 5.45 -10.63
C GLU A 264 16.23 6.10 -11.98
N PRO A 265 15.99 7.42 -12.14
CA PRO A 265 16.29 8.13 -13.38
C PRO A 265 17.75 8.01 -13.84
N ILE A 266 18.71 7.69 -12.96
CA ILE A 266 20.10 7.47 -13.37
C ILE A 266 20.27 6.18 -14.20
N ASP A 267 19.42 5.19 -14.00
CA ASP A 267 19.55 3.87 -14.65
C ASP A 267 19.29 3.95 -16.15
N GLY A 268 18.48 4.91 -16.60
CA GLY A 268 18.29 5.19 -18.02
C GLY A 268 19.51 5.77 -18.73
N TYR A 269 20.63 5.98 -18.02
CA TYR A 269 21.94 6.32 -18.59
C TYR A 269 22.97 5.20 -18.45
N LEU A 270 22.57 4.03 -17.92
CA LEU A 270 23.43 2.86 -17.88
C LEU A 270 23.38 2.11 -19.22
N PRO A 271 24.54 1.68 -19.76
CA PRO A 271 24.56 0.82 -20.93
C PRO A 271 23.79 -0.49 -20.71
N LYS A 272 23.06 -0.95 -21.73
CA LYS A 272 22.21 -2.15 -21.67
C LYS A 272 22.95 -3.45 -21.29
N PHE A 273 24.26 -3.49 -21.47
CA PHE A 273 25.07 -4.65 -21.05
C PHE A 273 25.28 -4.72 -19.53
N PHE A 274 25.08 -3.63 -18.79
CA PHE A 274 25.11 -3.59 -17.33
C PHE A 274 23.72 -3.81 -16.72
N SER A 275 22.66 -3.27 -17.34
CA SER A 275 21.29 -3.40 -16.86
C SER A 275 20.32 -3.58 -18.03
N LYS A 276 19.43 -4.57 -17.92
CA LYS A 276 18.34 -4.84 -18.87
C LYS A 276 16.96 -4.51 -18.28
N ILE A 277 16.96 -3.73 -17.19
CA ILE A 277 15.76 -3.32 -16.47
C ILE A 277 15.04 -2.24 -17.29
N ASN A 278 13.71 -2.22 -17.23
CA ASN A 278 12.93 -1.12 -17.79
C ASN A 278 13.42 0.20 -17.15
N SER A 279 13.88 1.16 -17.94
CA SER A 279 14.53 2.35 -17.40
C SER A 279 14.31 3.55 -18.30
N MET A 280 14.12 4.74 -17.73
CA MET A 280 14.04 5.99 -18.47
C MET A 280 14.88 7.07 -17.80
N GLY A 281 15.82 7.60 -18.58
CA GLY A 281 16.81 8.57 -18.14
C GLY A 281 16.24 9.97 -18.05
N TRP A 282 16.63 10.70 -17.02
CA TRP A 282 16.32 12.13 -16.87
C TRP A 282 17.55 12.90 -16.41
N LEU A 283 17.94 13.92 -17.18
CA LEU A 283 18.82 14.94 -16.63
C LEU A 283 18.04 15.82 -15.65
N PRO A 284 18.69 16.41 -14.63
CA PRO A 284 17.99 17.27 -13.67
C PRO A 284 17.26 18.44 -14.34
N SER A 285 17.85 19.05 -15.37
CA SER A 285 17.23 20.13 -16.14
C SER A 285 15.98 19.67 -16.90
N GLN A 286 16.04 18.50 -17.53
CA GLN A 286 14.90 17.92 -18.25
C GLN A 286 13.75 17.60 -17.30
N MET A 287 14.07 17.01 -16.14
CA MET A 287 13.06 16.68 -15.13
C MET A 287 12.40 17.93 -14.56
N ASN A 288 13.18 18.98 -14.27
CA ASN A 288 12.63 20.26 -13.81
C ASN A 288 11.68 20.90 -14.82
N GLU A 289 12.05 20.90 -16.11
CA GLU A 289 11.20 21.41 -17.18
C GLU A 289 9.91 20.60 -17.29
N TRP A 290 10.02 19.28 -17.36
CA TRP A 290 8.84 18.41 -17.44
C TRP A 290 7.93 18.56 -16.21
N ILE A 291 8.49 18.66 -15.00
CA ILE A 291 7.66 18.85 -13.79
C ILE A 291 6.99 20.22 -13.81
N GLY A 292 7.74 21.29 -14.05
CA GLY A 292 7.24 22.66 -13.97
C GLY A 292 6.26 23.03 -15.08
N GLU A 293 6.47 22.52 -16.30
CA GLU A 293 5.69 22.91 -17.48
C GLU A 293 4.61 21.89 -17.86
N ASN A 294 4.74 20.61 -17.45
CA ASN A 294 3.83 19.54 -17.87
C ASN A 294 3.20 18.80 -16.68
N LEU A 295 3.97 18.00 -15.94
CA LEU A 295 3.42 17.11 -14.90
C LEU A 295 2.71 17.89 -13.79
N GLY A 296 3.35 18.91 -13.23
CA GLY A 296 2.81 19.74 -12.17
C GLY A 296 1.47 20.37 -12.57
N PRO A 297 1.42 21.18 -13.64
CA PRO A 297 0.17 21.75 -14.15
C PRO A 297 -0.90 20.70 -14.48
N THR A 298 -0.53 19.59 -15.10
CA THR A 298 -1.48 18.52 -15.48
C THR A 298 -2.15 17.92 -14.24
N ILE A 299 -1.38 17.57 -13.21
CA ILE A 299 -1.92 17.02 -11.96
C ILE A 299 -2.71 18.07 -11.19
N ARG A 300 -2.18 19.29 -11.02
CA ARG A 300 -2.82 20.35 -10.22
C ARG A 300 -4.14 20.86 -10.82
N ASN A 301 -4.31 20.77 -12.13
CA ASN A 301 -5.56 21.14 -12.82
C ASN A 301 -6.55 19.97 -12.99
N SER A 302 -6.26 18.79 -12.42
CA SER A 302 -7.12 17.60 -12.48
C SER A 302 -7.91 17.37 -11.19
N ALA A 303 -8.72 16.30 -11.18
CA ALA A 303 -9.37 15.81 -9.96
C ALA A 303 -8.37 15.25 -8.91
N PHE A 304 -7.11 15.05 -9.29
CA PHE A 304 -6.04 14.49 -8.45
C PHE A 304 -5.07 15.57 -7.95
N SER A 305 -5.52 16.82 -7.87
CA SER A 305 -4.67 17.97 -7.51
C SER A 305 -3.94 17.85 -6.15
N ASP A 306 -4.47 17.05 -5.23
CA ASP A 306 -3.88 16.78 -3.91
C ASP A 306 -2.76 15.73 -3.91
N LEU A 307 -2.58 15.00 -5.03
CA LEU A 307 -1.57 13.95 -5.18
C LEU A 307 -0.17 14.50 -4.88
N LYS A 308 0.54 13.82 -3.97
CA LYS A 308 1.92 14.19 -3.61
C LYS A 308 2.88 13.74 -4.71
N ILE A 309 3.74 14.65 -5.18
CA ILE A 309 4.78 14.34 -6.15
C ILE A 309 6.11 14.31 -5.39
N MET A 310 6.73 13.14 -5.34
CA MET A 310 8.02 12.90 -4.69
C MET A 310 9.11 12.90 -5.74
N LEU A 311 10.11 13.76 -5.55
CA LEU A 311 11.24 13.89 -6.45
C LEU A 311 12.29 12.80 -6.16
N HIS A 312 13.24 12.63 -7.08
CA HIS A 312 14.41 11.76 -6.96
C HIS A 312 14.15 10.27 -7.19
N ASP A 313 13.51 9.57 -6.24
CA ASP A 313 13.26 8.12 -6.23
C ASP A 313 14.45 7.27 -6.74
N ASP A 314 15.63 7.60 -6.22
CA ASP A 314 16.91 6.98 -6.59
C ASP A 314 17.81 6.86 -5.35
N ASN A 315 18.99 6.28 -5.57
CA ASN A 315 20.03 6.05 -4.58
C ASN A 315 20.42 7.32 -3.82
N ARG A 316 20.75 7.16 -2.53
CA ARG A 316 21.18 8.29 -1.68
C ARG A 316 22.44 9.02 -2.19
N ILE A 317 23.29 8.35 -2.96
CA ILE A 317 24.52 8.95 -3.51
C ILE A 317 24.20 10.04 -4.54
N THR A 318 23.04 9.98 -5.18
CA THR A 318 22.57 10.96 -6.15
C THR A 318 21.76 12.08 -5.49
N LEU A 319 21.67 12.18 -4.15
CA LEU A 319 21.02 13.31 -3.47
C LEU A 319 21.46 14.72 -3.93
N PRO A 320 22.70 14.98 -4.38
CA PRO A 320 23.03 16.25 -5.00
C PRO A 320 22.18 16.59 -6.24
N VAL A 321 21.68 15.59 -6.98
CA VAL A 321 20.71 15.77 -8.07
C VAL A 321 19.37 16.29 -7.53
N LEU A 322 18.88 15.74 -6.42
CA LEU A 322 17.66 16.23 -5.78
C LEU A 322 17.77 17.72 -5.41
N LEU A 323 18.92 18.19 -4.95
CA LEU A 323 19.12 19.62 -4.66
C LEU A 323 18.91 20.50 -5.90
N LEU A 324 19.38 20.05 -7.06
CA LEU A 324 19.16 20.75 -8.33
C LEU A 324 17.67 20.78 -8.74
N LEU A 325 16.89 19.77 -8.33
CA LEU A 325 15.45 19.76 -8.57
C LEU A 325 14.72 20.75 -7.64
N LEU A 326 15.13 20.78 -6.37
CA LEU A 326 14.53 21.65 -5.35
C LEU A 326 14.83 23.15 -5.56
N ASP A 327 15.93 23.49 -6.22
CA ASP A 327 16.30 24.87 -6.53
C ASP A 327 15.46 25.51 -7.65
N ASN A 328 14.59 24.75 -8.32
CA ASN A 328 13.73 25.25 -9.39
C ASN A 328 12.35 25.68 -8.87
N GLU A 329 12.08 26.99 -8.87
CA GLU A 329 10.80 27.54 -8.36
C GLU A 329 9.56 26.96 -9.06
N LYS A 330 9.61 26.70 -10.37
CA LYS A 330 8.47 26.13 -11.12
C LYS A 330 8.20 24.68 -10.75
N THR A 331 9.25 23.92 -10.44
CA THR A 331 9.12 22.54 -9.95
C THR A 331 8.49 22.49 -8.57
N MET A 332 8.71 23.53 -7.75
CA MET A 332 8.24 23.61 -6.37
C MET A 332 6.88 24.31 -6.20
N SER A 333 6.40 25.04 -7.23
CA SER A 333 5.07 25.70 -7.24
C SER A 333 3.95 24.73 -7.58
#